data_AF-A0AAN6KQT5-F1
#
_entry.id   AF-A0AAN6KQT5-F1
#
_cell.length_a   1.000
_cell.length_b   1.000
_cell.length_c   1.000
_cell.angle_alpha   90.00
_cell.angle_beta   90.00
_cell.angle_gamma   90.00
#
_symmetry.space_group_name_H-M   'P 1'
#
loop_
_entity.id
_entity.type
_entity.pdbx_description
1 polymer ?
#
loop_
_entity_poly.entity_id
_entity_poly.type
_entity_poly.pdbx_seq_one_letter_code
_entity_poly.pdbx_strand_id
1 'polypeptide(L)'
;MRAFSIAAAGLLASATSAQASQYLVRNFCPFNVYLSFANTTQTETDELLPPGTAFLGSIVGQGNSVGVTNQQGQYWSATGWKAIFGTSTKDGTLWWSLSDLVGDPITPRTFNVTSSGTKDDVCGHTTDYMSGVHNCPDNGATLTYNLCSANS
;
A
#
# COMPACT_ATOMS: atom_id res chain seq x y z
N MET A 1 46.66 -22.08 -44.15
CA MET A 1 45.99 -20.76 -43.95
C MET A 1 44.97 -20.93 -42.84
N ARG A 2 44.99 -20.01 -41.86
CA ARG A 2 44.36 -20.15 -40.54
C ARG A 2 42.84 -19.90 -40.64
N ALA A 3 42.05 -20.83 -40.09
CA ALA A 3 40.63 -20.62 -39.85
C ALA A 3 40.47 -19.73 -38.61
N PHE A 4 39.80 -18.59 -38.76
CA PHE A 4 39.40 -17.74 -37.64
C PHE A 4 38.01 -18.19 -37.16
N SER A 5 37.97 -18.93 -36.06
CA SER A 5 36.72 -19.22 -35.35
C SER A 5 36.37 -18.01 -34.48
N ILE A 6 35.30 -17.30 -34.83
CA ILE A 6 34.73 -16.22 -34.01
C ILE A 6 33.84 -16.87 -32.96
N ALA A 7 34.30 -16.91 -31.71
CA ALA A 7 33.46 -17.31 -30.58
C ALA A 7 32.50 -16.16 -30.24
N ALA A 8 31.22 -16.33 -30.53
CA ALA A 8 30.19 -15.41 -30.07
C ALA A 8 29.97 -15.59 -28.56
N ALA A 9 30.47 -14.65 -27.76
CA ALA A 9 30.15 -14.56 -26.33
C ALA A 9 28.75 -13.93 -26.20
N GLY A 10 27.72 -14.76 -26.03
CA GLY A 10 26.38 -14.30 -25.69
C GLY A 10 26.36 -13.75 -24.25
N LEU A 11 26.14 -12.44 -24.09
CA LEU A 11 25.79 -11.86 -22.80
C LEU A 11 24.39 -12.37 -22.40
N LEU A 12 24.34 -13.18 -21.34
CA LEU A 12 23.11 -13.46 -20.61
C LEU A 12 22.75 -12.17 -19.84
N ALA A 13 21.91 -11.32 -20.44
CA ALA A 13 21.29 -10.23 -19.71
C ALA A 13 20.31 -10.82 -18.69
N SER A 14 20.67 -10.76 -17.41
CA SER A 14 19.78 -11.10 -16.30
C SER A 14 18.63 -10.11 -16.29
N ALA A 15 17.46 -10.52 -16.75
CA ALA A 15 16.24 -9.73 -16.59
C ALA A 15 15.93 -9.64 -15.09
N THR A 16 16.24 -8.52 -14.46
CA THR A 16 15.75 -8.20 -13.12
C THR A 16 14.26 -7.93 -13.24
N SER A 17 13.42 -8.90 -12.89
CA SER A 17 12.00 -8.64 -12.70
C SER A 17 11.85 -7.66 -11.55
N ALA A 18 11.45 -6.42 -11.85
CA ALA A 18 11.06 -5.47 -10.83
C ALA A 18 9.85 -6.06 -10.09
N GLN A 19 10.03 -6.35 -8.80
CA GLN A 19 8.92 -6.81 -7.97
C GLN A 19 8.02 -5.61 -7.71
N ALA A 20 6.70 -5.77 -7.92
CA ALA A 20 5.75 -4.72 -7.62
C ALA A 20 5.76 -4.42 -6.11
N SER A 21 5.73 -3.13 -5.76
CA SER A 21 5.50 -2.72 -4.37
C SER A 21 4.14 -3.18 -3.89
N GLN A 22 3.98 -3.32 -2.57
CA GLN A 22 2.82 -3.90 -1.93
C GLN A 22 2.31 -2.99 -0.80
N TYR A 23 1.04 -3.13 -0.48
CA TYR A 23 0.47 -2.61 0.77
C TYR A 23 -0.01 -3.76 1.65
N LEU A 24 0.16 -3.60 2.95
CA LEU A 24 -0.24 -4.55 3.98
C LEU A 24 -1.09 -3.82 5.01
N VAL A 25 -2.38 -4.12 5.09
CA VAL A 25 -3.27 -3.58 6.13
C VAL A 25 -3.39 -4.62 7.24
N ARG A 26 -3.07 -4.24 8.48
CA ARG A 26 -3.13 -5.11 9.66
C ARG A 26 -4.17 -4.60 10.64
N ASN A 27 -5.09 -5.47 11.04
CA ASN A 27 -6.12 -5.12 12.01
C ASN A 27 -5.73 -5.59 13.42
N PHE A 28 -5.17 -4.72 14.24
CA PHE A 28 -4.99 -4.97 15.68
C PHE A 28 -6.18 -4.48 16.52
N CYS A 29 -7.23 -3.98 15.88
CA CYS A 29 -8.43 -3.53 16.57
C CYS A 29 -9.18 -4.75 17.14
N PRO A 30 -9.90 -4.60 18.26
CA PRO A 30 -10.74 -5.67 18.81
C PRO A 30 -12.07 -5.86 18.06
N PHE A 31 -12.24 -5.22 16.91
CA PHE A 31 -13.43 -5.27 16.08
C PHE A 31 -13.07 -5.42 14.60
N ASN A 32 -14.05 -5.87 13.81
CA ASN A 32 -13.91 -5.97 12.37
C ASN A 32 -13.80 -4.57 11.74
N VAL A 33 -13.01 -4.47 10.69
CA VAL A 33 -13.05 -3.33 9.74
C VAL A 33 -13.37 -3.87 8.36
N TYR A 34 -13.77 -3.00 7.45
CA TYR A 34 -14.04 -3.33 6.06
C TYR A 34 -13.05 -2.58 5.17
N LEU A 35 -12.44 -3.30 4.24
CA LEU A 35 -11.53 -2.76 3.25
C LEU A 35 -12.27 -2.57 1.93
N SER A 36 -12.27 -1.36 1.38
CA SER A 36 -12.85 -1.06 0.08
C SER A 36 -11.75 -0.66 -0.89
N PHE A 37 -11.71 -1.28 -2.06
CA PHE A 37 -10.67 -1.04 -3.06
C PHE A 37 -11.22 -0.18 -4.20
N ALA A 38 -10.58 0.95 -4.46
CA ALA A 38 -10.89 1.80 -5.60
C ALA A 38 -9.65 2.01 -6.46
N ASN A 39 -9.78 1.72 -7.75
CA ASN A 39 -8.80 2.06 -8.78
C ASN A 39 -9.49 2.29 -10.13
N THR A 40 -8.71 2.48 -11.19
CA THR A 40 -9.24 2.78 -12.54
C THR A 40 -10.06 1.65 -13.17
N THR A 41 -9.93 0.41 -12.67
CA THR A 41 -10.54 -0.80 -13.25
C THR A 41 -11.44 -1.56 -12.28
N GLN A 42 -11.30 -1.33 -10.98
CA GLN A 42 -12.02 -2.01 -9.91
C GLN A 42 -12.86 -1.00 -9.14
N THR A 43 -14.15 -1.31 -9.01
CA THR A 43 -15.09 -0.58 -8.16
C THR A 43 -15.57 -1.51 -7.05
N GLU A 44 -15.42 -1.06 -5.80
CA GLU A 44 -16.10 -1.48 -4.56
C GLU A 44 -16.33 -2.99 -4.39
N THR A 45 -15.37 -3.66 -3.76
CA THR A 45 -15.65 -4.89 -3.01
C THR A 45 -15.22 -4.63 -1.58
N ASP A 46 -16.17 -4.74 -0.64
CA ASP A 46 -15.84 -4.69 0.77
C ASP A 46 -15.32 -6.04 1.23
N GLU A 47 -14.05 -6.07 1.59
CA GLU A 47 -13.45 -7.21 2.24
C GLU A 47 -13.49 -7.03 3.75
N LEU A 48 -14.14 -7.96 4.45
CA LEU A 48 -14.11 -8.02 5.89
C LEU A 48 -12.69 -8.34 6.35
N LEU A 49 -12.12 -7.50 7.21
CA LEU A 49 -10.84 -7.73 7.86
C LEU A 49 -11.06 -7.94 9.37
N PRO A 50 -11.15 -9.19 9.85
CA PRO A 50 -11.35 -9.49 11.27
C PRO A 50 -10.19 -9.08 12.18
N PRO A 51 -10.41 -8.97 13.50
CA PRO A 51 -9.36 -8.76 14.49
C PRO A 51 -8.20 -9.77 14.35
N GLY A 52 -6.96 -9.27 14.44
CA GLY A 52 -5.74 -10.07 14.37
C GLY A 52 -5.38 -10.56 12.96
N THR A 53 -6.10 -10.13 11.93
CA THR A 53 -5.84 -10.53 10.54
C THR A 53 -5.16 -9.42 9.74
N ALA A 54 -4.69 -9.77 8.54
CA ALA A 54 -4.04 -8.84 7.64
C ALA A 54 -4.44 -9.10 6.19
N PHE A 55 -4.46 -8.03 5.40
CA PHE A 55 -4.67 -8.08 3.95
C PHE A 55 -3.44 -7.55 3.23
N LEU A 56 -2.96 -8.30 2.23
CA LEU A 56 -1.80 -7.96 1.42
C LEU A 56 -2.24 -7.76 -0.04
N GLY A 57 -1.97 -6.58 -0.60
CA GLY A 57 -2.28 -6.26 -1.98
C GLY A 57 -1.09 -5.68 -2.74
N SER A 58 -1.07 -5.87 -4.05
CA SER A 58 -0.07 -5.27 -4.93
C SER A 58 -0.45 -3.84 -5.29
N ILE A 59 0.54 -2.96 -5.40
CA ILE A 59 0.39 -1.59 -5.89
C ILE A 59 0.77 -1.58 -7.37
N VAL A 60 -0.20 -1.35 -8.25
CA VAL A 60 0.01 -1.33 -9.69
C VAL A 60 -0.67 -0.11 -10.29
N GLY A 61 0.09 0.70 -11.03
CA GLY A 61 -0.45 1.87 -11.72
C GLY A 61 -0.83 3.01 -10.78
N GLN A 62 -1.62 3.95 -11.29
CA GLN A 62 -1.94 5.22 -10.63
C GLN A 62 -3.38 5.25 -10.12
N GLY A 63 -3.62 6.07 -9.10
CA GLY A 63 -4.97 6.36 -8.59
C GLY A 63 -5.61 5.20 -7.83
N ASN A 64 -4.81 4.44 -7.08
CA ASN A 64 -5.30 3.36 -6.24
C ASN A 64 -5.61 3.88 -4.83
N SER A 65 -6.63 3.33 -4.19
CA SER A 65 -6.87 3.54 -2.78
C SER A 65 -7.45 2.31 -2.09
N VAL A 66 -7.08 2.16 -0.82
CA VAL A 66 -7.67 1.22 0.12
C VAL A 66 -8.38 2.04 1.18
N GLY A 67 -9.70 1.98 1.17
CA GLY A 67 -10.53 2.52 2.23
C GLY A 67 -10.59 1.58 3.41
N VAL A 68 -10.46 2.11 4.62
CA VAL A 68 -10.77 1.40 5.86
C VAL A 68 -12.03 2.04 6.43
N THR A 69 -13.02 1.22 6.75
CA THR A 69 -14.29 1.66 7.35
C THR A 69 -14.69 0.73 8.50
N ASN A 70 -15.52 1.21 9.41
CA ASN A 70 -16.07 0.40 10.51
C ASN A 70 -17.39 -0.31 10.17
N GLN A 71 -17.97 0.00 9.00
CA GLN A 71 -19.20 -0.60 8.50
C GLN A 71 -19.09 -0.81 7.00
N GLN A 72 -19.66 -1.92 6.52
CA GLN A 72 -19.78 -2.22 5.11
C GLN A 72 -20.50 -1.10 4.36
N GLY A 73 -20.02 -0.76 3.16
CA GLY A 73 -20.61 0.20 2.23
C GLY A 73 -20.35 1.67 2.54
N GLN A 74 -19.46 1.98 3.50
CA GLN A 74 -19.24 3.37 3.92
C GLN A 74 -18.17 4.12 3.11
N TYR A 75 -17.48 3.48 2.16
CA TYR A 75 -16.38 4.12 1.43
C TYR A 75 -16.83 5.37 0.65
N TRP A 76 -17.92 5.30 -0.09
CA TRP A 76 -18.50 6.45 -0.79
C TRP A 76 -19.50 7.27 0.05
N SER A 77 -19.73 6.88 1.30
CA SER A 77 -20.65 7.58 2.17
C SER A 77 -20.12 8.98 2.48
N ALA A 78 -21.00 9.99 2.33
CA ALA A 78 -20.67 11.38 2.64
C ALA A 78 -20.46 11.63 4.13
N THR A 79 -21.03 10.79 5.00
CA THR A 79 -20.99 10.94 6.47
C THR A 79 -20.36 9.75 7.18
N GLY A 80 -20.07 8.66 6.47
CA GLY A 80 -19.38 7.50 7.02
C GLY A 80 -17.92 7.80 7.33
N TRP A 81 -17.51 7.47 8.55
CA TRP A 81 -16.10 7.52 8.95
C TRP A 81 -15.29 6.55 8.09
N LYS A 82 -14.21 7.08 7.52
CA LYS A 82 -13.34 6.34 6.62
C LYS A 82 -11.94 6.93 6.63
N ALA A 83 -10.96 6.04 6.67
CA ALA A 83 -9.59 6.36 6.34
C ALA A 83 -9.31 5.89 4.91
N ILE A 84 -8.61 6.69 4.11
CA ILE A 84 -8.28 6.40 2.72
C ILE A 84 -6.75 6.35 2.62
N PHE A 85 -6.24 5.15 2.35
CA PHE A 85 -4.84 4.91 2.05
C PHE A 85 -4.63 4.92 0.53
N GLY A 86 -4.16 6.06 0.02
CA GLY A 86 -3.92 6.28 -1.40
C GLY A 86 -2.53 5.79 -1.81
N THR A 87 -2.43 5.11 -2.95
CA THR A 87 -1.15 4.66 -3.51
C THR A 87 -1.10 4.86 -5.03
N SER A 88 0.09 5.07 -5.57
CA SER A 88 0.31 5.15 -7.02
C SER A 88 1.75 4.79 -7.37
N THR A 89 1.93 4.06 -8.47
CA THR A 89 3.24 3.87 -9.11
C THR A 89 3.25 4.55 -10.47
N LYS A 90 4.27 5.39 -10.70
CA LYS A 90 4.47 6.10 -11.95
C LYS A 90 5.95 6.37 -12.17
N ASP A 91 6.44 6.10 -13.37
CA ASP A 91 7.82 6.41 -13.80
C ASP A 91 8.89 5.91 -12.80
N GLY A 92 8.71 4.68 -12.27
CA GLY A 92 9.61 4.06 -11.30
C GLY A 92 9.56 4.63 -9.88
N THR A 93 8.54 5.45 -9.57
CA THR A 93 8.34 6.04 -8.25
C THR A 93 7.03 5.55 -7.63
N LEU A 94 7.11 5.10 -6.38
CA LEU A 94 5.95 4.79 -5.54
C LEU A 94 5.58 6.03 -4.73
N TRP A 95 4.30 6.38 -4.74
CA TRP A 95 3.68 7.46 -3.99
C TRP A 95 2.62 6.91 -3.05
N TRP A 96 2.50 7.47 -1.86
CA TRP A 96 1.42 7.13 -0.94
C TRP A 96 1.02 8.28 -0.01
N SER A 97 -0.21 8.23 0.48
CA SER A 97 -0.74 9.17 1.47
C SER A 97 -1.86 8.53 2.29
N LEU A 98 -2.16 9.10 3.45
CA LEU A 98 -3.26 8.66 4.31
C LEU A 98 -4.14 9.85 4.70
N SER A 99 -5.46 9.70 4.63
CA SER A 99 -6.43 10.76 4.92
C SER A 99 -7.68 10.22 5.58
N ASP A 100 -8.37 11.02 6.38
CA ASP A 100 -9.59 10.65 7.12
C ASP A 100 -10.68 11.72 6.98
N LEU A 101 -10.89 12.23 5.75
CA LEU A 101 -11.68 13.44 5.43
C LEU A 101 -13.06 13.58 6.12
N VAL A 102 -13.68 12.49 6.57
CA VAL A 102 -15.02 12.45 7.19
C VAL A 102 -14.99 11.92 8.63
N GLY A 103 -13.81 11.59 9.16
CA GLY A 103 -13.58 11.05 10.48
C GLY A 103 -12.92 9.68 10.46
N ASP A 104 -12.20 9.38 11.55
CA ASP A 104 -11.40 8.18 11.71
C ASP A 104 -12.23 6.97 12.20
N PRO A 105 -12.30 5.87 11.42
CA PRO A 105 -13.09 4.69 11.77
C PRO A 105 -12.61 3.94 13.01
N ILE A 106 -11.37 4.18 13.47
CA ILE A 106 -10.78 3.45 14.60
C ILE A 106 -10.66 4.27 15.90
N THR A 107 -11.04 5.55 15.88
CA THR A 107 -10.99 6.43 17.05
C THR A 107 -11.71 5.82 18.27
N PRO A 108 -11.14 5.95 19.49
CA PRO A 108 -9.96 6.74 19.88
C PRO A 108 -8.64 5.98 19.79
N ARG A 109 -8.56 4.90 19.00
CA ARG A 109 -7.33 4.12 18.84
C ARG A 109 -6.43 4.78 17.81
N THR A 110 -5.14 4.51 17.92
CA THR A 110 -4.12 5.08 17.06
C THR A 110 -3.72 4.10 15.95
N PHE A 111 -3.00 4.60 14.95
CA PHE A 111 -2.45 3.79 13.87
C PHE A 111 -1.02 4.23 13.55
N ASN A 112 -0.33 3.44 12.75
CA ASN A 112 0.83 3.91 12.02
C ASN A 112 0.85 3.34 10.60
N VAL A 113 1.50 4.05 9.69
CA VAL A 113 1.93 3.52 8.40
C VAL A 113 3.45 3.50 8.41
N THR A 114 4.05 2.35 8.14
CA THR A 114 5.50 2.20 7.98
C THR A 114 5.83 1.71 6.58
N SER A 115 7.09 1.82 6.19
CA SER A 115 7.57 1.28 4.92
C SER A 115 8.80 0.41 5.13
N SER A 116 8.91 -0.68 4.37
CA SER A 116 10.08 -1.56 4.35
C SER A 116 10.46 -1.96 2.93
N GLY A 117 11.69 -2.38 2.72
CA GLY A 117 12.22 -2.78 1.41
C GLY A 117 13.71 -3.12 1.52
N THR A 118 14.55 -2.42 0.77
CA THR A 118 16.02 -2.55 0.89
C THR A 118 16.56 -2.12 2.25
N LYS A 119 15.78 -1.32 2.99
CA LYS A 119 15.98 -0.92 4.39
C LYS A 119 14.62 -0.59 5.01
N ASP A 120 14.60 -0.39 6.33
CA ASP A 120 13.44 0.16 7.02
C ASP A 120 13.22 1.63 6.64
N ASP A 121 11.96 2.06 6.68
CA ASP A 121 11.48 3.41 6.41
C ASP A 121 11.87 3.97 5.03
N VAL A 122 11.88 3.11 4.01
CA VAL A 122 12.34 3.46 2.67
C VAL A 122 11.46 4.49 1.96
N CYS A 123 10.17 4.54 2.30
CA CYS A 123 9.18 5.46 1.74
C CYS A 123 8.58 6.39 2.80
N GLY A 124 9.23 6.53 3.96
CA GLY A 124 8.70 7.26 5.11
C GLY A 124 7.62 6.51 5.87
N HIS A 125 7.15 7.15 6.94
CA HIS A 125 6.14 6.68 7.87
C HIS A 125 5.24 7.84 8.29
N THR A 126 4.07 7.51 8.85
CA THR A 126 3.22 8.49 9.54
C THR A 126 2.39 7.82 10.62
N THR A 127 2.03 8.60 11.63
CA THR A 127 1.09 8.24 12.70
C THR A 127 -0.08 9.22 12.78
N ASP A 128 -0.16 10.13 11.79
CA ASP A 128 -1.19 11.14 11.67
C ASP A 128 -1.79 11.14 10.25
N TYR A 129 -3.06 11.48 10.16
CA TYR A 129 -3.74 11.65 8.89
C TYR A 129 -3.29 12.97 8.26
N MET A 130 -3.38 13.07 6.93
CA MET A 130 -3.12 14.32 6.20
C MET A 130 -1.69 14.88 6.38
N SER A 131 -0.72 14.04 6.76
CA SER A 131 0.70 14.40 6.93
C SER A 131 1.44 14.73 5.62
N GLY A 132 0.72 14.78 4.50
CA GLY A 132 1.26 15.02 3.16
C GLY A 132 1.35 13.76 2.30
N VAL A 133 2.11 13.86 1.22
CA VAL A 133 2.36 12.77 0.28
C VAL A 133 3.80 12.31 0.45
N HIS A 134 3.98 11.00 0.59
CA HIS A 134 5.26 10.35 0.73
C HIS A 134 5.65 9.63 -0.57
N ASN A 135 6.94 9.45 -0.83
CA ASN A 135 7.41 8.73 -2.00
C ASN A 135 8.78 8.08 -1.82
N CYS A 136 9.09 7.16 -2.74
CA CYS A 136 10.36 6.44 -2.85
C CYS A 136 10.47 5.79 -4.24
N PRO A 137 11.64 5.27 -4.62
CA PRO A 137 11.76 4.40 -5.78
C PRO A 137 10.89 3.14 -5.66
N ASP A 138 10.15 2.78 -6.71
CA ASP A 138 9.32 1.58 -6.79
C ASP A 138 10.19 0.33 -7.05
N ASN A 139 10.82 -0.16 -5.98
CA ASN A 139 11.72 -1.32 -6.00
C ASN A 139 11.21 -2.46 -5.12
N GLY A 140 9.90 -2.70 -5.11
CA GLY A 140 9.27 -3.76 -4.31
C GLY A 140 9.18 -3.42 -2.82
N ALA A 141 8.86 -2.17 -2.48
CA ALA A 141 8.65 -1.75 -1.10
C ALA A 141 7.33 -2.33 -0.56
N THR A 142 7.24 -2.55 0.76
CA THR A 142 5.99 -2.88 1.44
C THR A 142 5.58 -1.72 2.34
N LEU A 143 4.43 -1.13 2.06
CA LEU A 143 3.80 -0.13 2.92
C LEU A 143 2.85 -0.83 3.90
N THR A 144 3.09 -0.74 5.20
CA THR A 144 2.30 -1.44 6.22
C THR A 144 1.43 -0.45 6.99
N TYR A 145 0.12 -0.52 6.83
CA TYR A 145 -0.86 0.25 7.61
C TYR A 145 -1.36 -0.58 8.80
N ASN A 146 -0.88 -0.25 9.99
CA ASN A 146 -1.22 -0.94 11.23
C ASN A 146 -2.35 -0.20 11.97
N LEU A 147 -3.56 -0.75 11.90
CA LEU A 147 -4.73 -0.23 12.59
C LEU A 147 -4.68 -0.63 14.07
N CYS A 148 -4.99 0.30 14.98
CA CYS A 148 -5.03 0.07 16.43
C CYS A 148 -3.71 -0.46 17.02
N SER A 149 -2.58 -0.02 16.46
CA SER A 149 -1.24 -0.41 16.91
C SER A 149 -0.83 0.39 18.15
N ALA A 150 -0.29 -0.27 19.17
CA ALA A 150 0.22 0.39 20.37
C ALA A 150 1.50 1.23 20.13
N ASN A 151 2.19 1.04 19.00
CA ASN A 151 3.41 1.75 18.64
C ASN A 151 3.13 2.86 17.62
N SER A 152 2.17 3.73 17.92
CA SER A 152 1.89 4.94 17.12
C SER A 152 2.63 6.14 17.68
#